data_AF-A0A1A9BMG8-F1
#
_entry.id   AF-A0A1A9BMG8-F1
#
_cell.length_a   1.000
_cell.length_b   1.000
_cell.length_c   1.000
_cell.angle_alpha   90.00
_cell.angle_beta   90.00
_cell.angle_gamma   90.00
#
_symmetry.space_group_name_H-M   'P 1'
#
loop_
_entity.id
_entity.type
_entity.pdbx_description
1 polymer ?
#
loop_
_entity_poly.entity_id
_entity_poly.type
_entity_poly.pdbx_seq_one_letter_code
_entity_poly.pdbx_strand_id
1 'polypeptide(L)' 'MREALADPDERHRIDPADYYFRTNPLFETGAESCAWLHHTVCVGSGYLIEGGIAYRTFRVL' A
#
# COMPACT_ATOMS: atom_id res chain seq x y z
N MET A 1 4.41 -20.49 -1.37
CA MET A 1 3.97 -19.10 -1.10
C MET A 1 5.15 -18.12 -1.00
N ARG A 2 6.06 -18.24 -0.03
CA ARG A 2 7.22 -17.32 0.07
C ARG A 2 8.10 -17.27 -1.18
N GLU A 3 8.38 -18.42 -1.78
CA GLU A 3 9.17 -18.53 -3.01
C GLU A 3 8.49 -17.83 -4.20
N ALA A 4 7.17 -18.00 -4.33
CA ALA A 4 6.40 -17.34 -5.40
C ALA A 4 6.38 -15.81 -5.27
N LEU A 5 6.40 -15.27 -4.05
CA LEU A 5 6.50 -13.82 -3.82
C LEU A 5 7.92 -13.28 -4.05
N ALA A 6 8.94 -14.13 -4.00
CA ALA A 6 10.33 -13.76 -4.24
C ALA A 6 10.66 -13.65 -5.74
N ASP A 7 9.87 -14.30 -6.59
CA ASP A 7 9.99 -14.23 -8.05
C ASP A 7 9.51 -12.86 -8.57
N PRO A 8 10.42 -11.98 -9.06
CA PRO A 8 10.03 -10.65 -9.52
C PRO A 8 9.15 -10.66 -10.77
N ASP A 9 9.22 -11.71 -11.58
CA ASP A 9 8.52 -11.83 -12.86
C ASP A 9 7.09 -12.36 -12.66
N GLU A 10 6.85 -13.19 -11.63
CA GLU A 10 5.53 -13.81 -11.41
C GLU A 10 4.76 -13.24 -10.21
N ARG A 11 5.43 -12.62 -9.23
CA ARG A 11 4.79 -12.19 -7.96
C ARG A 11 3.57 -11.27 -8.12
N HIS A 12 3.49 -10.53 -9.22
CA HIS A 12 2.38 -9.60 -9.50
C HIS A 12 1.09 -10.29 -9.92
N ARG A 13 1.11 -11.61 -10.18
CA ARG A 13 -0.06 -12.41 -10.54
C ARG A 13 -0.73 -13.10 -9.35
N ILE A 14 -0.11 -13.03 -8.17
CA ILE A 14 -0.65 -13.60 -6.94
C ILE A 14 -1.77 -12.70 -6.43
N ASP A 15 -2.90 -13.28 -6.03
CA ASP A 15 -4.02 -12.53 -5.46
C ASP A 15 -3.55 -11.80 -4.18
N PRO A 16 -3.76 -10.47 -4.05
CA PRO A 16 -3.45 -9.73 -2.83
C PRO A 16 -4.16 -10.21 -1.56
N ALA A 17 -5.22 -11.00 -1.69
CA ALA A 17 -5.88 -11.68 -0.56
C ALA A 17 -5.05 -12.83 0.00
N ASP A 18 -4.16 -13.43 -0.80
CA ASP A 18 -3.38 -14.59 -0.41
C ASP A 18 -2.15 -14.24 0.44
N TYR A 19 -1.80 -12.95 0.56
CA TYR A 19 -0.66 -12.49 1.35
C TYR A 19 -0.94 -11.26 2.20
N TYR A 20 -0.24 -11.16 3.33
CA TYR A 20 -0.36 -10.01 4.21
C TYR A 20 0.61 -8.90 3.80
N PHE A 21 0.06 -7.81 3.24
CA PHE A 21 0.80 -6.59 2.95
C PHE A 21 -0.03 -5.36 3.33
N ARG A 22 0.23 -4.82 4.52
CA ARG A 22 -0.49 -3.68 5.10
C ARG A 22 0.48 -2.62 5.62
N THR A 23 0.11 -1.35 5.54
CA THR A 23 0.93 -0.21 5.98
C THR A 23 0.09 0.82 6.74
N ASN A 24 0.75 1.68 7.53
CA ASN A 24 0.15 2.85 8.18
C ASN A 24 0.89 4.09 7.68
N PRO A 25 0.52 4.64 6.50
CA PRO A 25 1.24 5.74 5.90
C PRO A 25 1.07 7.02 6.73
N LEU A 26 2.19 7.71 6.94
CA LEU A 26 2.26 9.06 7.51
C LEU A 26 2.43 10.08 6.39
N PHE A 27 1.71 11.19 6.48
CA PHE A 27 1.74 12.25 5.48
C PHE A 27 2.20 13.57 6.10
N GLU A 28 3.10 14.26 5.40
CA GLU A 28 3.55 15.62 5.71
C GLU A 28 3.56 16.44 4.41
N THR A 29 3.07 17.67 4.45
CA THR A 29 2.87 18.51 3.26
C THR A 29 2.62 19.96 3.64
N GLY A 30 3.10 20.91 2.83
CA GLY A 30 2.82 22.35 3.03
C GLY A 30 1.55 22.86 2.34
N ALA A 31 0.86 22.02 1.57
CA ALA A 31 -0.34 22.43 0.83
C ALA A 31 -1.57 22.46 1.74
N GLU A 32 -2.22 23.62 1.83
CA GLU A 32 -3.40 23.83 2.70
C GLU A 32 -4.56 22.87 2.37
N SER A 33 -4.79 22.56 1.09
CA SER A 33 -5.80 21.60 0.64
C SER A 33 -5.57 20.17 1.14
N CYS A 34 -4.34 19.85 1.55
CA CYS A 34 -3.93 18.54 2.05
C CYS A 34 -3.64 18.56 3.56
N ALA A 35 -3.84 19.68 4.26
CA ALA A 35 -3.55 19.81 5.70
C ALA A 35 -4.33 18.80 6.55
N TRP A 36 -5.51 18.36 6.09
CA TRP A 36 -6.29 17.32 6.77
C TRP A 36 -5.53 16.00 6.93
N LEU A 37 -4.54 15.71 6.08
CA LEU A 37 -3.73 14.49 6.16
C LEU A 37 -2.81 14.44 7.39
N HIS A 38 -2.35 15.59 7.91
CA HIS A 38 -1.45 15.64 9.07
C HIS A 38 -2.10 15.11 10.35
N HIS A 39 -3.43 15.21 10.44
CA HIS A 39 -4.21 14.86 11.62
C HIS A 39 -5.09 13.63 11.40
N THR A 40 -4.81 12.84 10.36
CA THR A 40 -5.62 11.70 9.96
C THR A 40 -4.82 10.41 10.00
N VAL A 41 -5.33 9.40 10.72
CA VAL A 41 -4.79 8.03 10.63
C VAL A 41 -5.29 7.37 9.34
N CYS A 42 -4.34 6.83 8.56
CA CYS A 42 -4.63 6.09 7.34
C CYS A 42 -4.11 4.65 7.41
N VAL A 43 -4.78 3.74 6.71
CA VAL A 43 -4.32 2.36 6.52
C VAL A 43 -4.18 2.06 5.03
N GLY A 44 -3.09 1.39 4.66
CA GLY A 44 -2.79 1.00 3.29
C GLY A 44 -2.88 -0.51 3.09
N SER A 45 -3.48 -0.93 1.98
CA SER A 45 -3.37 -2.29 1.45
C SER A 45 -2.43 -2.29 0.26
N GLY A 46 -1.28 -2.94 0.42
CA GLY A 46 -0.27 -3.07 -0.64
C GLY A 46 -0.59 -4.25 -1.57
N TYR A 47 -0.33 -4.08 -2.85
CA TYR A 47 -0.40 -5.15 -3.84
C TYR A 47 0.71 -5.01 -4.88
N LEU A 48 1.11 -6.15 -5.45
CA LEU A 48 2.19 -6.20 -6.43
C LEU A 48 1.62 -5.91 -7.81
N ILE A 49 2.34 -5.10 -8.58
CA ILE A 49 2.06 -4.81 -9.98
C ILE A 49 3.30 -5.15 -10.80
N GLU A 50 3.16 -5.25 -12.11
CA GLU A 50 4.30 -5.47 -12.99
C GLU A 50 5.34 -4.36 -12.77
N GLY A 51 6.57 -4.77 -12.43
CA GLY A 51 7.69 -3.85 -12.15
C GLY A 51 7.59 -3.03 -10.85
N GLY A 52 6.58 -3.23 -9.98
CA GLY A 52 6.41 -2.34 -8.84
C GLY A 52 5.44 -2.77 -7.73
N ILE A 53 5.09 -1.80 -6.88
CA ILE A 53 4.16 -1.95 -5.76
C ILE A 53 3.14 -0.82 -5.83
N ALA A 54 1.86 -1.17 -5.69
CA ALA A 54 0.78 -0.22 -5.56
C ALA A 54 0.16 -0.30 -4.15
N TYR A 55 -0.43 0.81 -3.71
CA TYR A 55 -1.12 0.90 -2.43
C TYR A 55 -2.52 1.44 -2.64
N ARG A 56 -3.50 0.81 -2.00
CA ARG A 56 -4.82 1.40 -1.79
C ARG A 56 -4.89 1.91 -0.36
N THR A 57 -5.00 3.22 -0.20
CA THR A 57 -5.01 3.89 1.11
C THR A 57 -6.41 4.32 1.50
N PHE A 58 -6.75 4.13 2.77
CA PHE A 58 -8.03 4.48 3.36
C PHE A 58 -7.81 5.34 4.61
N ARG A 59 -8.67 6.34 4.79
CA ARG A 59 -8.77 7.09 6.04
C ARG A 59 -9.60 6.30 7.05
N VAL A 60 -9.15 6.28 8.31
CA VAL A 60 -9.94 5.78 9.45
C VAL A 60 -10.92 6.88 9.90
N LEU A 61 -12.18 6.51 10.15
CA LEU A 61 -13.27 7.41 10.58
C LEU A 61 -13.64 7.18 12.05
#